data_AF-A0A7K2KUF6-F1
#
_entry.id   AF-A0A7K2KUF6-F1
#
_cell.length_a   1.000
_cell.length_b   1.000
_cell.length_c   1.000
_cell.angle_alpha   90.00
_cell.angle_beta   90.00
_cell.angle_gamma   90.00
#
_symmetry.space_group_name_H-M   'P 1'
#
loop_
_entity.id
_entity.type
_entity.pdbx_description
1 polymer ?
#
loop_
_entity_poly.entity_id
_entity_poly.type
_entity_poly.pdbx_seq_one_letter_code
_entity_poly.pdbx_strand_id
1 'polypeptide(L)'
;LADARRRAGLSRADQEALADLGIDVGAIVARVEETHGAGALAGDRGDSGRRSGRRSFSREAKTVLEKSLRVALARKDREIGDEHILLALTTTGGVVAEVLADHGVTYASVDTAVSGAATA
;
A
#
# COMPACT_ATOMS: atom_id res chain seq x y z
N LEU A 1 2.29 9.49 4.46
CA LEU A 1 3.21 8.36 4.16
C LEU A 1 4.42 8.29 5.10
N ALA A 2 5.05 9.41 5.47
CA ALA A 2 6.20 9.39 6.40
C ALA A 2 5.88 8.68 7.73
N ASP A 3 4.74 9.00 8.35
CA ASP A 3 4.34 8.36 9.61
C ASP A 3 4.04 6.87 9.48
N ALA A 4 3.49 6.45 8.35
CA ALA A 4 3.26 5.03 8.08
C ALA A 4 4.59 4.29 7.94
N ARG A 5 5.57 4.87 7.23
CA ARG A 5 6.94 4.31 7.16
C ARG A 5 7.59 4.26 8.54
N ARG A 6 7.48 5.32 9.34
CA ARG A 6 7.97 5.34 10.74
C ARG A 6 7.40 4.17 11.56
N ARG A 7 6.16 3.77 11.28
CA ARG A 7 5.48 2.59 11.87
C ARG A 7 5.70 1.29 11.08
N ALA A 8 6.80 1.16 10.35
CA ALA A 8 7.14 -0.02 9.53
C ALA A 8 6.11 -0.39 8.44
N GLY A 9 5.28 0.56 7.99
CA GLY A 9 4.25 0.33 6.98
C GLY A 9 2.92 -0.19 7.53
N LEU A 10 2.71 -0.17 8.85
CA LEU A 10 1.43 -0.55 9.46
C LEU A 10 0.33 0.46 9.10
N SER A 11 -0.82 -0.08 8.70
CA SER A 11 -2.05 0.68 8.44
C SER A 11 -2.71 1.15 9.74
N ARG A 12 -3.70 2.04 9.66
CA ARG A 12 -4.51 2.43 10.83
C ARG A 12 -5.30 1.23 11.34
N ALA A 13 -5.88 0.44 10.45
CA ALA A 13 -6.58 -0.79 10.83
C ALA A 13 -5.67 -1.77 11.58
N ASP A 14 -4.41 -1.93 11.16
CA ASP A 14 -3.44 -2.77 11.88
C ASP A 14 -3.15 -2.24 13.29
N GLN A 15 -3.06 -0.92 13.44
CA GLN A 15 -2.81 -0.28 14.75
C GLN A 15 -3.99 -0.44 15.69
N GLU A 16 -5.21 -0.28 15.19
CA GLU A 16 -6.43 -0.50 15.97
C GLU A 16 -6.52 -1.97 16.41
N ALA A 17 -6.28 -2.92 15.51
CA ALA A 17 -6.27 -4.33 15.84
C ALA A 17 -5.19 -4.71 16.88
N LEU A 18 -4.02 -4.06 16.83
CA LEU A 18 -2.98 -4.24 17.84
C LEU A 18 -3.35 -3.60 19.18
N ALA A 19 -4.02 -2.45 19.16
CA ALA A 19 -4.50 -1.78 20.37
C ALA A 19 -5.54 -2.63 21.12
N ASP A 20 -6.39 -3.38 20.41
CA ASP A 20 -7.32 -4.35 21.01
C ASP A 20 -6.60 -5.47 21.78
N LEU A 21 -5.34 -5.76 21.42
CA LEU A 21 -4.46 -6.69 22.14
C LEU A 21 -3.64 -6.00 23.24
N GLY A 22 -3.86 -4.71 23.49
CA GLY A 22 -3.12 -3.90 24.47
C GLY A 22 -1.75 -3.43 23.98
N ILE A 23 -1.50 -3.43 22.67
CA ILE A 23 -0.21 -3.06 22.08
C ILE A 23 -0.27 -1.61 21.58
N ASP A 24 0.42 -0.71 22.29
CA ASP A 24 0.62 0.67 21.83
C ASP A 24 1.79 0.73 20.83
N VAL A 25 1.44 0.73 19.54
CA VAL A 25 2.42 0.84 18.44
C VAL A 25 3.22 2.15 18.52
N GLY A 26 2.61 3.26 18.95
CA GLY A 26 3.27 4.55 19.08
C GLY A 26 4.38 4.51 20.13
N ALA A 27 4.09 3.93 21.30
CA ALA A 27 5.05 3.73 22.37
C ALA A 27 6.21 2.80 21.96
N ILE A 28 5.90 1.71 21.25
CA ILE A 28 6.92 0.78 20.74
C ILE A 28 7.86 1.50 19.75
N VAL A 29 7.30 2.23 18.79
CA VAL A 29 8.11 2.96 17.80
C VAL A 29 8.99 4.00 18.49
N ALA A 30 8.46 4.75 19.46
CA ALA A 30 9.25 5.70 20.24
C ALA A 30 10.43 5.01 20.97
N ARG A 31 10.16 3.89 21.65
CA ARG A 31 11.20 3.12 22.36
C ARG A 31 12.28 2.57 21.43
N VAL A 32 11.88 2.10 20.24
CA VAL A 32 12.80 1.65 19.21
C VAL A 32 13.67 2.80 18.71
N GLU A 33 13.09 3.98 18.47
CA GLU A 33 13.84 5.15 18.02
C GLU A 33 14.81 5.70 19.07
N GLU A 34 14.46 5.66 20.35
CA GLU A 34 15.37 6.00 21.45
C GLU A 34 16.63 5.12 21.44
N THR A 35 16.47 3.84 21.11
CA THR A 35 17.55 2.85 21.18
C THR A 35 18.34 2.77 19.87
N HIS A 36 17.68 2.96 18.73
CA HIS A 36 18.23 2.67 17.40
C HIS A 36 18.27 3.88 16.45
N GLY A 37 17.87 5.07 16.92
CA GLY A 37 17.81 6.31 16.17
C GLY A 37 16.44 6.57 15.51
N ALA A 38 16.15 7.85 15.26
CA ALA A 38 14.92 8.28 14.60
C ALA A 38 14.72 7.56 13.24
N GLY A 39 13.51 7.08 12.96
CA GLY A 39 13.22 6.36 11.72
C GLY A 39 13.82 4.96 11.64
N ALA A 40 14.25 4.34 12.75
CA ALA A 40 14.87 3.01 12.75
C ALA A 40 14.04 1.91 12.05
N LEU A 41 12.71 2.10 11.99
CA LEU A 41 11.74 1.19 11.37
C LEU A 41 11.33 1.61 9.95
N ALA A 42 11.73 2.80 9.48
CA ALA A 42 11.31 3.36 8.19
C ALA A 42 11.89 2.66 6.96
N GLY A 43 12.70 1.62 7.16
CA GLY A 43 13.27 0.82 6.07
C GLY A 43 14.42 1.51 5.33
N ASP A 44 14.83 2.72 5.73
CA ASP A 44 15.87 3.51 5.09
C ASP A 44 17.28 3.19 5.64
N ARG A 45 17.50 1.97 6.16
CA ARG A 45 18.86 1.49 6.37
C ARG A 45 19.47 1.34 4.98
N GLY A 46 20.27 2.34 4.63
CA GLY A 46 20.76 2.60 3.29
C GLY A 46 21.30 1.35 2.60
N ASP A 47 21.12 1.35 1.28
CA ASP A 47 22.13 0.92 0.33
C ASP A 47 23.03 -0.24 0.81
N SER A 48 22.45 -1.39 1.19
CA SER A 48 23.26 -2.60 1.37
C SER A 48 23.49 -3.22 -0.01
N GLY A 49 24.31 -2.51 -0.78
CA GLY A 49 24.90 -2.95 -2.02
C GLY A 49 24.03 -2.63 -3.23
N ARG A 50 24.57 -1.78 -4.10
CA ARG A 50 24.61 -1.94 -5.56
C ARG A 50 24.59 -3.42 -5.99
N ARG A 51 23.44 -4.08 -5.89
CA ARG A 51 23.16 -5.28 -6.68
C ARG A 51 22.62 -4.76 -7.98
N SER A 52 23.53 -4.59 -8.94
CA SER A 52 23.22 -4.47 -10.36
C SER A 52 22.44 -5.72 -10.78
N GLY A 53 21.13 -5.70 -10.56
CA GLY A 53 20.24 -6.83 -10.75
C GLY A 53 18.79 -6.36 -10.72
N ARG A 54 17.92 -7.08 -11.43
CA ARG A 54 16.50 -6.74 -11.56
C ARG A 54 15.86 -6.70 -10.17
N ARG A 55 15.38 -5.53 -9.73
CA ARG A 55 14.66 -5.40 -8.45
C ARG A 55 13.39 -6.25 -8.52
N SER A 56 13.22 -7.14 -7.55
CA SER A 56 11.98 -7.91 -7.42
C SER A 56 10.89 -7.05 -6.80
N PHE A 57 9.64 -7.32 -7.18
CA PHE A 57 8.49 -6.76 -6.47
C PHE A 57 8.39 -7.30 -5.05
N SER A 58 7.95 -6.46 -4.12
CA SER A 58 7.55 -6.89 -2.78
C SER A 58 6.38 -7.88 -2.87
N ARG A 59 6.13 -8.64 -1.80
CA ARG A 59 4.96 -9.53 -1.73
C ARG A 59 3.66 -8.77 -1.95
N GLU A 60 3.52 -7.61 -1.30
CA GLU A 60 2.37 -6.72 -1.44
C GLU A 60 2.20 -6.22 -2.88
N ALA A 61 3.28 -5.76 -3.53
CA ALA A 61 3.22 -5.33 -4.92
C ALA A 61 2.82 -6.48 -5.88
N LYS A 62 3.25 -7.71 -5.61
CA LYS A 62 2.79 -8.88 -6.37
C LYS A 62 1.29 -9.13 -6.16
N THR A 63 0.77 -8.99 -4.94
CA THR A 63 -0.66 -9.09 -4.66
C THR A 63 -1.47 -8.04 -5.44
N VAL A 64 -0.97 -6.80 -5.52
CA VAL A 64 -1.59 -5.75 -6.33
C VAL A 64 -1.61 -6.15 -7.80
N LEU A 65 -0.50 -6.65 -8.35
CA LEU A 65 -0.42 -7.09 -9.76
C LEU A 65 -1.33 -8.29 -10.06
N GLU A 66 -1.47 -9.24 -9.13
CA GLU A 66 -2.44 -10.33 -9.28
C GLU A 66 -3.88 -9.81 -9.29
N LYS A 67 -4.19 -8.85 -8.40
CA LYS A 67 -5.51 -8.22 -8.35
C LYS A 67 -5.79 -7.39 -9.60
N SER A 68 -4.82 -6.64 -10.12
CA SER A 68 -5.01 -5.85 -11.35
C SER A 68 -5.24 -6.74 -12.56
N LEU A 69 -4.56 -7.89 -12.65
CA LEU A 69 -4.85 -8.91 -13.66
C LEU A 69 -6.29 -9.43 -13.54
N ARG A 70 -6.77 -9.75 -12.33
CA ARG A 70 -8.17 -10.18 -12.13
C ARG A 70 -9.16 -9.10 -12.58
N VAL A 71 -8.87 -7.83 -12.32
CA VAL A 71 -9.71 -6.71 -12.78
C VAL A 71 -9.71 -6.64 -14.32
N ALA A 72 -8.56 -6.70 -14.98
CA ALA A 72 -8.46 -6.65 -16.45
C ALA A 72 -9.25 -7.80 -17.10
N LEU A 73 -9.11 -9.01 -16.56
CA LEU A 73 -9.86 -10.18 -17.04
C LEU A 73 -11.38 -10.01 -16.85
N ALA A 74 -11.82 -9.46 -15.72
CA ALA A 74 -13.24 -9.19 -15.47
C ALA A 74 -13.83 -8.15 -16.43
N ARG A 75 -13.02 -7.16 -16.82
CA ARG A 75 -13.38 -6.12 -17.79
C ARG A 75 -13.19 -6.55 -19.26
N LYS A 76 -12.58 -7.71 -19.49
CA LYS A 76 -12.22 -8.27 -20.81
C LYS A 76 -11.17 -7.45 -21.56
N ASP A 77 -10.34 -6.73 -20.81
CA ASP A 77 -9.22 -5.97 -21.36
C ASP A 77 -8.05 -6.90 -21.68
N ARG A 78 -7.31 -6.58 -22.75
CA ARG A 78 -6.19 -7.40 -23.24
C ARG A 78 -4.86 -7.05 -22.59
N GLU A 79 -4.82 -5.95 -21.86
CA GLU A 79 -3.63 -5.37 -21.23
C GLU A 79 -3.98 -4.86 -19.83
N ILE A 80 -2.99 -4.82 -18.94
CA ILE A 80 -3.13 -4.19 -17.63
C ILE A 80 -2.69 -2.73 -17.77
N GLY A 81 -3.66 -1.82 -17.84
CA GLY A 81 -3.43 -0.38 -17.75
C GLY A 81 -3.40 0.16 -16.30
N ASP A 82 -3.36 1.48 -16.18
CA ASP A 82 -3.33 2.22 -14.93
C ASP A 82 -4.64 2.12 -14.13
N GLU A 83 -5.78 2.10 -14.81
CA GLU A 83 -7.11 1.88 -14.25
C GLU A 83 -7.20 0.56 -13.48
N HIS A 84 -6.59 -0.50 -14.01
CA HIS A 84 -6.57 -1.82 -13.40
C HIS A 84 -5.76 -1.86 -12.11
N ILE A 85 -4.60 -1.19 -12.14
CA ILE A 85 -3.72 -1.07 -10.98
C ILE A 85 -4.40 -0.23 -9.91
N LEU A 86 -5.02 0.89 -10.30
CA LEU A 86 -5.70 1.77 -9.36
C LEU A 86 -6.88 1.06 -8.68
N LEU A 87 -7.72 0.35 -9.44
CA LEU A 87 -8.81 -0.47 -8.89
C LEU A 87 -8.27 -1.55 -7.93
N ALA A 88 -7.18 -2.22 -8.28
CA ALA A 88 -6.54 -3.21 -7.40
C ALA A 88 -6.02 -2.59 -6.10
N LEU A 89 -5.40 -1.41 -6.16
CA LEU A 89 -4.89 -0.72 -4.97
C LEU A 89 -6.00 -0.37 -3.98
N THR A 90 -7.18 0.07 -4.46
CA THR A 90 -8.32 0.40 -3.59
C THR A 90 -8.87 -0.80 -2.80
N THR A 91 -8.58 -2.02 -3.23
CA THR A 91 -9.10 -3.26 -2.62
C THR A 91 -8.01 -4.13 -1.99
N THR A 92 -6.75 -3.69 -2.02
CA THR A 92 -5.63 -4.47 -1.46
C THR A 92 -5.54 -4.37 0.06
N GLY A 93 -6.09 -3.29 0.65
CA GLY A 93 -5.90 -2.99 2.06
C GLY A 93 -4.54 -2.33 2.31
N GLY A 94 -4.22 -2.10 3.58
CA GLY A 94 -2.97 -1.45 3.98
C GLY A 94 -2.96 0.07 3.75
N VAL A 95 -1.80 0.66 4.00
CA VAL A 95 -1.60 2.13 4.02
C VAL A 95 -2.01 2.79 2.72
N VAL A 96 -1.75 2.16 1.57
CA VAL A 96 -2.07 2.76 0.27
C VAL A 96 -3.59 2.83 0.06
N ALA A 97 -4.32 1.76 0.40
CA ALA A 97 -5.77 1.75 0.30
C ALA A 97 -6.41 2.79 1.24
N GLU A 98 -5.89 2.94 2.46
CA GLU A 98 -6.35 3.96 3.41
C GLU A 98 -6.09 5.38 2.90
N VAL A 99 -4.89 5.66 2.37
CA VAL A 99 -4.57 6.98 1.82
C VAL A 99 -5.45 7.30 0.61
N LEU A 100 -5.72 6.33 -0.26
CA LEU A 100 -6.64 6.51 -1.39
C LEU A 100 -8.06 6.83 -0.87
N ALA A 101 -8.55 6.08 0.11
CA ALA A 101 -9.86 6.31 0.72
C ALA A 101 -9.96 7.70 1.37
N ASP A 102 -8.90 8.16 2.05
CA ASP A 102 -8.83 9.52 2.64
C ASP A 102 -8.98 10.63 1.59
N HIS A 103 -8.61 10.36 0.33
CA HIS A 103 -8.77 11.27 -0.80
C HIS A 103 -10.05 11.01 -1.61
N GLY A 104 -10.97 10.18 -1.12
CA GLY A 104 -12.20 9.81 -1.83
C GLY A 104 -11.97 8.88 -3.03
N VAL A 105 -10.77 8.33 -3.18
CA VAL A 105 -10.45 7.35 -4.22
C VAL A 105 -10.82 5.96 -3.70
N THR A 106 -12.04 5.56 -4.04
CA THR A 106 -12.64 4.27 -3.68
C THR A 106 -12.77 3.42 -4.94
N TYR A 107 -12.99 2.11 -4.78
CA TYR A 107 -13.26 1.25 -5.92
C TYR A 107 -14.42 1.78 -6.78
N ALA A 108 -15.52 2.19 -6.16
CA ALA A 108 -16.70 2.69 -6.85
C ALA A 108 -16.44 4.02 -7.58
N SER A 109 -15.69 4.95 -6.97
CA SER A 109 -15.38 6.24 -7.62
C SER A 109 -14.44 6.06 -8.82
N VAL A 110 -13.46 5.16 -8.71
CA VAL A 110 -12.57 4.79 -9.83
C VAL A 110 -13.34 4.07 -10.94
N ASP A 111 -14.18 3.09 -10.59
CA ASP A 111 -14.96 2.34 -11.58
C ASP A 111 -15.92 3.24 -12.36
N THR A 112 -16.56 4.19 -11.67
CA THR A 112 -17.42 5.20 -12.31
C THR A 112 -16.63 6.08 -13.27
N ALA A 113 -15.45 6.57 -12.86
CA ALA A 113 -14.62 7.44 -13.68
C ALA A 113 -14.10 6.74 -14.94
N VAL A 114 -13.67 5.49 -14.82
CA VAL A 114 -13.11 4.70 -15.92
C VAL A 114 -14.20 4.22 -16.88
N SER A 115 -15.37 3.85 -16.36
CA SER A 115 -16.49 3.40 -17.19
C SER A 115 -17.18 4.56 -17.92
N GLY A 116 -17.20 5.76 -17.32
CA GLY A 116 -17.68 6.98 -18.00
C GLY A 116 -16.76 7.46 -19.14
N ALA A 117 -15.46 7.21 -19.02
CA ALA A 117 -14.48 7.53 -20.07
C ALA A 117 -14.59 6.61 -21.30
N ALA A 118 -15.10 5.38 -21.15
CA ALA A 118 -15.30 4.44 -22.26
C ALA A 118 -16.50 4.78 -23.17
N THR A 119 -17.30 5.78 -22.79
CA THR A 119 -18.52 6.21 -23.52
C THR A 119 -18.40 7.57 -24.20
N ALA A 120 -17.20 8.15 -24.28
CA ALA A 120 -16.90 9.41 -24.98
C ALA A 120 -15.92 9.17 -26.14
#